data_AF-A0AAW8KEV6-F1
#
_entry.id   AF-A0AAW8KEV6-F1
#
_cell.length_a   1.000
_cell.length_b   1.000
_cell.length_c   1.000
_cell.angle_alpha   90.00
_cell.angle_beta   90.00
_cell.angle_gamma   90.00
#
_symmetry.space_group_name_H-M   'P 1'
#
loop_
_entity.id
_entity.type
_entity.pdbx_description
1 polymer ?
#
loop_
_entity_poly.entity_id
_entity_poly.type
_entity_poly.pdbx_seq_one_letter_code
_entity_poly.pdbx_strand_id
1 'polypeptide(L)' 'MAEITGKIIAVLPTKSGTSARGTQWSSQTAVIETHEQYPKRVAFDVLGDKITEFNLQIGEEVTVSFDINARE' A
#
# COMPACT_ATOMS: atom_id res chain seq x y z
N MET A 1 -8.19 -11.05 -8.92
CA MET A 1 -7.18 -11.16 -7.85
C MET A 1 -5.80 -11.33 -8.45
N ALA A 2 -5.04 -10.24 -8.49
CA ALA A 2 -3.62 -10.26 -8.82
C ALA A 2 -2.83 -10.09 -7.52
N GLU A 3 -1.70 -10.79 -7.40
CA GLU A 3 -0.87 -10.77 -6.21
C GLU A 3 0.53 -10.34 -6.62
N ILE A 4 1.13 -9.46 -5.83
CA ILE A 4 2.50 -9.01 -6.03
C ILE A 4 3.27 -9.20 -4.74
N THR A 5 4.36 -9.95 -4.81
CA THR A 5 5.27 -10.14 -3.69
C THR A 5 6.53 -9.32 -3.93
N GLY A 6 6.93 -8.57 -2.92
CA GLY A 6 8.12 -7.74 -3.01
C GLY A 6 8.53 -7.18 -1.65
N LYS A 7 9.69 -6.55 -1.64
CA LYS A 7 10.25 -5.91 -0.46
C LYS A 7 9.84 -4.45 -0.39
N ILE A 8 9.41 -3.99 0.77
CA ILE A 8 9.12 -2.58 0.99
C ILE A 8 10.44 -1.81 0.95
N ILE A 9 10.58 -0.91 -0.02
CA ILE A 9 11.77 -0.06 -0.18
C ILE A 9 11.55 1.35 0.36
N ALA A 10 10.30 1.79 0.48
CA ALA A 10 9.97 3.10 1.01
C ALA A 10 8.56 3.11 1.62
N VAL A 11 8.39 3.85 2.72
CA VAL A 11 7.10 4.13 3.33
C VAL A 11 6.98 5.64 3.47
N LEU A 12 5.93 6.21 2.87
CA LEU A 12 5.65 7.64 2.92
C LEU A 12 4.90 7.98 4.22
N PRO A 13 4.96 9.25 4.66
CA PRO A 13 4.22 9.68 5.84
C PRO A 13 2.71 9.48 5.67
N THR A 14 2.06 9.02 6.73
CA THR A 14 0.62 8.84 6.79
C THR A 14 -0.08 10.19 6.66
N LYS A 15 -0.93 10.31 5.65
CA LYS A 15 -1.84 11.44 5.46
C LYS A 15 -3.13 11.16 6.21
N SER A 16 -3.61 12.09 7.01
CA SER A 16 -4.91 11.98 7.66
C SER A 16 -5.73 13.23 7.41
N GLY A 17 -7.04 13.08 7.30
CA GLY A 17 -7.95 14.19 7.11
C GLY A 17 -9.36 13.84 7.51
N THR A 18 -10.27 14.80 7.38
CA THR A 18 -11.69 14.61 7.64
C THR A 18 -12.42 14.75 6.30
N SER A 19 -13.22 13.74 5.93
CA SER A 19 -14.03 13.79 4.72
C SER A 19 -15.11 14.87 4.85
N ALA A 20 -15.68 15.31 3.72
CA ALA A 20 -16.78 16.28 3.72
C ALA A 20 -18.02 15.83 4.53
N ARG A 21 -18.12 14.53 4.85
CA ARG A 21 -19.19 13.93 5.69
C ARG A 21 -18.80 13.79 7.16
N GLY A 22 -17.64 14.28 7.58
CA GLY A 22 -17.16 14.20 8.97
C GLY A 22 -16.44 12.91 9.35
N THR A 23 -16.21 12.00 8.39
CA THR A 23 -15.47 10.75 8.64
C THR A 23 -13.98 10.99 8.57
N GLN A 24 -13.24 10.67 9.63
CA GLN A 24 -11.79 10.69 9.61
C GLN A 24 -11.26 9.60 8.67
N TRP A 25 -10.33 9.97 7.81
CA TRP A 25 -9.63 9.03 6.95
C TRP A 25 -8.13 9.17 7.19
N SER A 26 -7.44 8.04 7.12
CA SER A 26 -5.99 7.96 7.12
C SER A 26 -5.58 7.23 5.84
N SER A 27 -4.47 7.63 5.23
CA SER A 27 -3.89 7.01 4.05
C SER A 27 -2.37 6.96 4.21
N GLN A 28 -1.78 5.79 4.10
CA GLN A 28 -0.32 5.62 4.11
C GLN A 28 0.11 5.02 2.79
N THR A 29 1.00 5.70 2.08
CA THR A 29 1.55 5.20 0.82
C THR A 29 2.83 4.41 1.11
N ALA A 30 2.98 3.24 0.51
CA ALA A 30 4.21 2.46 0.57
C ALA A 30 4.62 2.00 -0.83
N VAL A 31 5.91 1.74 -1.00
CA VAL A 31 6.52 1.30 -2.26
C VAL A 31 7.18 -0.05 -2.03
N ILE A 32 6.77 -1.04 -2.81
CA ILE A 32 7.39 -2.36 -2.87
C ILE A 32 8.20 -2.52 -4.15
N GLU A 33 9.23 -3.33 -4.07
CA GLU A 33 10.06 -3.73 -5.19
C GLU A 33 10.01 -5.26 -5.33
N THR A 34 9.64 -5.75 -6.52
CA THR A 34 9.61 -7.20 -6.79
C THR A 34 11.01 -7.77 -6.96
N HIS A 35 11.21 -9.04 -6.60
CA HIS A 35 12.49 -9.74 -6.71
C HIS A 35 12.67 -10.46 -8.06
N GLU A 36 11.97 -10.00 -9.10
CA GLU A 36 12.01 -10.61 -10.43
C GLU A 36 13.24 -10.14 -11.22
N GLN A 37 13.55 -10.81 -12.34
CA GLN A 37 14.64 -10.44 -13.25
C GLN A 37 14.55 -8.96 -13.73
N TYR A 38 13.34 -8.40 -13.71
CA TYR A 38 13.08 -6.98 -13.92
C TYR A 38 12.31 -6.44 -12.72
N PRO A 39 13.00 -5.86 -11.71
CA PRO A 39 12.37 -5.40 -10.48
C PRO A 39 11.36 -4.31 -10.80
N LYS A 40 10.09 -4.56 -10.46
CA LYS A 40 9.00 -3.60 -10.59
C LYS A 40 8.82 -2.89 -9.27
N ARG A 41 8.86 -1.56 -9.33
CA ARG A 41 8.50 -0.71 -8.19
C ARG A 41 7.02 -0.38 -8.27
N VAL A 42 6.27 -0.80 -7.27
CA VAL A 42 4.83 -0.58 -7.18
C VAL A 42 4.54 0.21 -5.92
N ALA A 43 3.94 1.38 -6.09
CA ALA A 43 3.42 2.19 -5.00
C ALA A 43 1.95 1.82 -4.77
N PHE A 44 1.56 1.64 -3.52
CA PHE A 44 0.17 1.40 -3.13
C PHE A 44 -0.19 2.25 -1.91
N ASP A 45 -1.47 2.62 -1.85
CA ASP A 45 -2.03 3.40 -0.75
C ASP A 45 -2.89 2.49 0.13
N VAL A 46 -2.56 2.44 1.42
CA VAL A 46 -3.35 1.77 2.44
C VAL A 46 -4.22 2.81 3.13
N LEU A 47 -5.52 2.55 3.20
CA LEU A 47 -6.51 3.46 3.78
C LEU A 47 -7.03 2.92 5.12
N GLY A 48 -7.30 3.83 6.06
CA GLY A 48 -8.00 3.58 7.33
C GLY A 48 -7.19 2.76 8.34
N ASP A 49 -7.90 1.96 9.15
CA ASP A 49 -7.33 1.12 10.22
C ASP A 49 -6.34 0.06 9.74
N LYS A 50 -6.45 -0.33 8.46
CA LYS A 50 -5.54 -1.30 7.83
C LYS A 50 -4.08 -0.86 7.87
N ILE A 51 -3.82 0.44 7.91
CA ILE A 51 -2.47 1.01 8.03
C ILE A 51 -1.78 0.48 9.29
N THR A 52 -2.50 0.45 10.41
CA THR A 52 -1.99 -0.01 11.70
C THR A 52 -1.88 -1.54 11.74
N GLU A 53 -2.80 -2.26 11.09
CA GLU A 53 -2.75 -3.73 11.01
C GLU A 53 -1.56 -4.23 10.18
N PHE A 54 -1.26 -3.58 9.05
CA PHE A 54 -0.17 -4.01 8.17
C PHE A 54 1.23 -3.61 8.65
N ASN A 55 1.34 -2.60 9.53
CA ASN A 55 2.59 -2.11 10.12
C ASN A 55 3.76 -2.09 9.12
N LEU A 56 3.58 -1.42 7.98
CA LEU A 56 4.51 -1.46 6.85
C LEU A 56 5.90 -0.95 7.27
N GLN A 57 6.92 -1.80 7.21
CA GLN A 57 8.30 -1.45 7.56
C GLN A 57 9.21 -1.51 6.33
N ILE A 58 10.14 -0.56 6.20
CA ILE A 58 11.15 -0.64 5.15
C ILE A 58 12.02 -1.86 5.41
N GLY A 59 12.15 -2.72 4.39
CA GLY A 59 12.93 -3.94 4.46
C GLY A 59 12.12 -5.22 4.67
N GLU A 60 10.82 -5.10 5.01
CA GLU A 60 9.89 -6.23 5.11
C GLU A 60 9.51 -6.77 3.73
N GLU A 61 9.29 -8.07 3.67
CA GLU A 61 8.86 -8.77 2.45
C GLU A 61 7.36 -9.03 2.56
N VAL A 62 6.58 -8.39 1.69
CA VAL A 62 5.11 -8.40 1.77
C VAL A 62 4.48 -8.89 0.46
N THR A 63 3.38 -9.62 0.59
CA THR A 63 2.51 -10.00 -0.53
C THR A 63 1.28 -9.10 -0.52
N VAL A 64 1.18 -8.25 -1.53
CA VAL A 64 0.04 -7.36 -1.73
C VAL A 64 -0.90 -8.02 -2.72
N SER A 65 -2.06 -8.48 -2.24
CA SER A 65 -3.15 -8.95 -3.09
C SER A 65 -4.04 -7.75 -3.45
N PHE A 66 -4.11 -7.42 -4.72
CA PHE A 66 -4.95 -6.33 -5.23
C PHE A 66 -5.96 -6.88 -6.23
N ASP A 67 -7.18 -6.39 -6.12
CA ASP A 67 -8.23 -6.73 -7.07
C ASP A 67 -8.36 -5.58 -8.08
N ILE A 68 -7.87 -5.82 -9.29
CA ILE A 68 -8.06 -4.90 -10.41
C ILE A 68 -9.51 -5.04 -10.89
N ASN A 69 -10.42 -4.32 -10.24
CA ASN A 69 -11.74 -4.08 -10.82
C ASN A 69 -11.61 -2.99 -11.87
N ALA A 70 -11.27 -3.37 -13.10
CA ALA A 70 -11.48 -2.52 -14.26
C ALA A 70 -12.99 -2.49 -14.56
N ARG A 71 -13.73 -1.65 -13.83
CA ARG A 71 -15.03 -1.17 -14.33
C ARG A 71 -14.75 0.11 -15.11
N GLU A 72 -15.17 0.12 -16.37
CA GLU A 72 -15.23 1.31 -17.22
C GLU A 72 -16.23 2.33 -16.63
#